data_AF-A0A495Q9S0-F1
#
_entry.id   AF-A0A495Q9S0-F1
#
_cell.length_a   1.000
_cell.length_b   1.000
_cell.length_c   1.000
_cell.angle_alpha   90.00
_cell.angle_beta   90.00
_cell.angle_gamma   90.00
#
_symmetry.space_group_name_H-M   'P 1'
#
loop_
_entity.id
_entity.type
_entity.pdbx_description
1 polymer ?
#
loop_
_entity_poly.entity_id
_entity_poly.type
_entity_poly.pdbx_seq_one_letter_code
_entity_poly.pdbx_strand_id
1 'polypeptide(L)'
;MSADHRAWAERLARSLRLPGVPPAAADTDAARQDLLGGSADVQGRASSTERIAAWREAIQAIAAHRPGIVRVLAYRPADVVERLTPAVLNTSKWCTLVELYEAVFELTTSGTVPGLSAHGHRVAAAHLTRTRWILLSLPFAPPPVLDAATPVPGISVPADDLRRLEDGSGTAPAAHRRLLSLAQQARDDWAAVLATIEDQPQLAARISDLETDLVHLASAPLLPSRLGPPNDGHTERDAQAVHRAVAGHIVQRQLLPRFAWWPATHATVRLLGRSARLTTAAAATVLAASTALFVLASISPSTWAHTAAAGTAAAGYALIVAATALDRAAAWPWMLRQPAGAAIGLVSLAALAPDWWRGGPGETGPAALAALGIAATGIGYLVIEAANHGVTGLRLARRPLGIGLLGLAHAFWVALVGLRFLLPVFAENPDTQPGEPAPLSVACWYADTGCQGQGLPILTMVAVATAWSFAAGVFLQIVWDDQPATAPLAHVSWRRTG
;
A
#
# COMPACT_ATOMS: atom_id res chain seq x y z
N MET A 1 23.25 31.95 -7.59
CA MET A 1 22.54 30.64 -7.69
C MET A 1 21.46 30.76 -8.75
N SER A 2 21.45 29.93 -9.79
CA SER A 2 20.38 29.97 -10.82
C SER A 2 19.01 29.61 -10.21
N ALA A 3 17.92 30.04 -10.85
CA ALA A 3 16.56 29.75 -10.41
C ALA A 3 16.29 28.24 -10.29
N ASP A 4 16.81 27.43 -11.21
CA ASP A 4 16.66 25.98 -11.23
C ASP A 4 17.23 25.31 -9.99
N HIS A 5 18.35 25.82 -9.47
CA HIS A 5 18.98 25.29 -8.27
C HIS A 5 18.16 25.56 -7.01
N ARG A 6 17.53 26.73 -6.92
CA ARG A 6 16.66 27.06 -5.79
C ARG A 6 15.43 26.16 -5.81
N ALA A 7 14.82 26.03 -6.99
CA ALA A 7 13.67 25.16 -7.18
C ALA A 7 14.00 23.68 -6.88
N TRP A 8 15.21 23.21 -7.24
CA TRP A 8 15.69 21.88 -6.88
C TRP A 8 15.78 21.68 -5.36
N ALA A 9 16.42 22.62 -4.65
CA ALA A 9 16.59 22.55 -3.21
C ALA A 9 15.25 22.62 -2.47
N GLU A 10 14.34 23.50 -2.89
CA GLU A 10 12.99 23.61 -2.32
C GLU A 10 12.15 22.36 -2.55
N ARG A 11 12.31 21.69 -3.70
CA ARG A 11 11.65 20.40 -3.97
C ARG A 11 12.17 19.29 -3.08
N LEU A 12 13.50 19.16 -2.98
CA LEU A 12 14.12 18.17 -2.12
C LEU A 12 13.82 18.42 -0.64
N ALA A 13 13.86 19.68 -0.21
CA ALA A 13 13.50 20.04 1.14
C ALA A 13 12.03 19.67 1.43
N ARG A 14 11.11 19.92 0.50
CA ARG A 14 9.71 19.50 0.66
C ARG A 14 9.54 17.99 0.84
N SER A 15 10.30 17.14 0.14
CA SER A 15 10.24 15.69 0.36
C SER A 15 10.87 15.24 1.69
N LEU A 16 11.84 16.01 2.18
CA LEU A 16 12.55 15.76 3.44
C LEU A 16 11.88 16.37 4.68
N ARG A 17 10.91 17.28 4.52
CA ARG A 17 10.23 17.95 5.65
C ARG A 17 9.52 16.93 6.53
N LEU A 18 9.90 16.91 7.82
CA LEU A 18 9.16 16.20 8.86
C LEU A 18 8.14 17.18 9.46
N PRO A 19 6.84 16.85 9.45
CA PRO A 19 5.82 17.71 10.03
C PRO A 19 5.87 17.76 11.55
N GLY A 20 5.36 18.86 12.11
CA GLY A 20 5.36 19.11 13.55
C GLY A 20 6.72 19.53 14.12
N VAL A 21 7.78 19.60 13.30
CA VAL A 21 9.08 20.12 13.73
C VAL A 21 9.17 21.62 13.38
N PRO A 22 9.12 22.54 14.37
CA PRO A 22 9.21 23.96 14.08
C PRO A 22 10.57 24.37 13.48
N PRO A 23 10.62 25.47 12.72
CA PRO A 23 11.86 26.06 12.26
C PRO A 23 12.68 26.62 13.45
N ALA A 24 13.67 25.90 13.99
CA ALA A 24 14.65 26.43 14.93
C ALA A 24 15.81 27.03 14.13
N ALA A 25 15.79 28.35 13.94
CA ALA A 25 16.75 29.02 13.06
C ALA A 25 18.17 29.04 13.63
N ALA A 26 18.33 29.23 14.93
CA ALA A 26 19.64 29.46 15.55
C ALA A 26 20.57 28.23 15.48
N ASP A 27 20.08 27.05 15.87
CA ASP A 27 20.90 25.83 15.87
C ASP A 27 21.32 25.40 14.46
N THR A 28 20.45 25.62 13.47
CA THR A 28 20.76 25.28 12.07
C THR A 28 21.79 26.24 11.45
N ASP A 29 21.78 27.53 11.82
CA ASP A 29 22.76 28.50 11.31
C ASP A 29 24.15 28.28 11.91
N ALA A 30 24.21 27.96 13.21
CA ALA A 30 25.44 27.57 13.88
C ALA A 30 26.03 26.28 13.29
N ALA A 31 25.20 25.24 13.13
CA ALA A 31 25.54 24.00 12.45
C ALA A 31 26.08 24.23 11.02
N ARG A 32 25.44 25.15 10.28
CA ARG A 32 25.85 25.51 8.93
C ARG A 32 27.26 26.10 8.90
N GLN A 33 27.57 27.04 9.81
CA GLN A 33 28.89 27.67 9.84
C GLN A 33 30.00 26.64 10.11
N ASP A 34 29.76 25.71 11.03
CA ASP A 34 30.74 24.67 11.35
C ASP A 34 30.96 23.70 10.17
N LEU A 35 29.86 23.25 9.53
CA LEU A 35 29.93 22.37 8.37
C LEU A 35 30.62 23.04 7.18
N LEU A 36 30.42 24.35 7.00
CA LEU A 36 31.13 25.13 5.97
C LEU A 36 32.64 25.17 6.23
N GLY A 37 33.05 25.35 7.49
CA GLY A 37 34.47 25.35 7.88
C GLY A 37 35.18 24.04 7.56
N GLY A 38 34.51 22.89 7.73
CA GLY A 38 35.06 21.57 7.38
C GLY A 38 34.96 21.21 5.90
N SER A 39 34.03 21.82 5.15
CA SER A 39 33.71 21.39 3.78
C SER A 39 34.83 21.54 2.76
N ALA A 40 35.74 22.51 2.94
CA ALA A 40 36.83 22.76 2.01
C ALA A 40 37.85 21.61 1.97
N ASP A 41 38.18 21.04 3.13
CA ASP A 41 39.09 19.88 3.24
C ASP A 41 38.43 18.62 2.66
N VAL A 42 37.13 18.43 2.94
CA VAL A 42 36.37 17.30 2.39
C VAL A 42 36.30 17.35 0.86
N GLN A 43 36.08 18.53 0.28
CA GLN A 43 35.97 18.66 -1.18
C GLN A 43 37.27 18.39 -1.93
N GLY A 44 38.43 18.48 -1.27
CA GLY A 44 39.73 18.16 -1.85
C GLY A 44 40.01 16.65 -2.00
N ARG A 45 39.17 15.78 -1.41
CA ARG A 45 39.38 14.31 -1.45
C ARG A 45 38.90 13.69 -2.77
N ALA A 46 39.68 12.74 -3.27
CA ALA A 46 39.52 12.20 -4.61
C ALA A 46 38.31 11.25 -4.71
N SER A 47 38.12 10.37 -3.73
CA SER A 47 37.04 9.37 -3.75
C SER A 47 35.85 9.74 -2.86
N SER A 48 34.66 9.26 -3.21
CA SER A 48 33.46 9.38 -2.38
C SER A 48 33.65 8.70 -1.03
N THR A 49 34.36 7.57 -1.01
CA THR A 49 34.71 6.86 0.23
C THR A 49 35.56 7.72 1.16
N GLU A 50 36.60 8.39 0.64
CA GLU A 50 37.41 9.35 1.41
C GLU A 50 36.59 10.55 1.88
N ARG A 51 35.67 11.04 1.05
CA ARG A 51 34.78 12.16 1.41
C ARG A 51 33.80 11.79 2.51
N ILE A 52 33.22 10.59 2.48
CA ILE A 52 32.36 10.06 3.56
C ILE A 52 33.17 9.96 4.85
N ALA A 53 34.39 9.42 4.80
CA ALA A 53 35.27 9.33 5.98
C ALA A 53 35.65 10.72 6.52
N ALA A 54 35.94 11.69 5.65
CA ALA A 54 36.25 13.06 6.05
C ALA A 54 35.02 13.78 6.63
N TRP A 55 33.83 13.59 6.05
CA TRP A 55 32.57 14.09 6.63
C TRP A 55 32.33 13.50 8.01
N ARG A 56 32.59 12.21 8.19
CA ARG A 56 32.45 11.52 9.46
C ARG A 56 33.36 12.13 10.53
N GLU A 57 34.64 12.33 10.22
CA GLU A 57 35.60 12.98 11.13
C GLU A 57 35.18 14.41 11.48
N ALA A 58 34.78 15.20 10.48
CA ALA A 58 34.30 16.56 10.67
C ALA A 58 33.05 16.63 11.56
N ILE A 59 32.06 15.77 11.31
CA ILE A 59 30.82 15.72 12.11
C ILE A 59 31.13 15.26 13.53
N GLN A 60 32.03 14.30 13.72
CA GLN A 60 32.44 13.85 15.06
C GLN A 60 33.12 14.97 15.85
N ALA A 61 34.02 15.74 15.21
CA ALA A 61 34.66 16.90 15.82
C ALA A 61 33.64 17.99 16.19
N ILE A 62 32.69 18.29 15.31
CA ILE A 62 31.61 19.26 15.59
C ILE A 62 30.73 18.75 16.72
N ALA A 63 30.35 17.46 16.71
CA ALA A 63 29.49 16.86 17.72
C ALA A 63 30.11 16.87 19.13
N ALA A 64 31.45 16.84 19.24
CA ALA A 64 32.16 16.97 20.51
C ALA A 64 31.92 18.35 21.17
N HIS A 65 31.78 19.41 20.37
CA HIS A 65 31.52 20.76 20.86
C HIS A 65 30.02 21.15 20.81
N ARG A 66 29.26 20.53 19.90
CA ARG A 66 27.86 20.80 19.62
C ARG A 66 27.10 19.49 19.38
N PRO A 67 26.74 18.74 20.44
CA PRO A 67 26.04 17.46 20.31
C PRO A 67 24.67 17.56 19.60
N GLY A 68 24.13 18.78 19.46
CA GLY A 68 22.92 19.06 18.68
C GLY A 68 23.07 18.86 17.17
N ILE A 69 24.29 18.84 16.60
CA ILE A 69 24.49 18.77 15.15
C ILE A 69 23.84 17.54 14.51
N VAL A 70 24.04 16.37 15.11
CA VAL A 70 23.47 15.10 14.61
C VAL A 70 21.94 15.11 14.72
N ARG A 71 21.38 15.80 15.72
CA ARG A 71 19.94 15.99 15.84
C ARG A 71 19.41 16.87 14.71
N VAL A 72 20.11 17.96 14.36
CA VAL A 72 19.72 18.80 13.23
C VAL A 72 19.77 18.00 11.92
N LEU A 73 20.85 17.23 11.69
CA LEU A 73 20.99 16.41 10.49
C LEU A 73 19.92 15.32 10.40
N ALA A 74 19.67 14.58 11.49
CA ALA A 74 18.68 13.50 11.49
C ALA A 74 17.22 14.00 11.44
N TYR A 75 16.87 14.99 12.28
CA TYR A 75 15.48 15.40 12.46
C TYR A 75 15.06 16.57 11.56
N ARG A 76 16.00 17.26 10.93
CA ARG A 76 15.73 18.49 10.16
C ARG A 76 16.40 18.50 8.79
N PRO A 77 16.31 17.40 8.02
CA PRO A 77 17.06 17.28 6.78
C PRO A 77 16.64 18.32 5.72
N ALA A 78 15.39 18.78 5.75
CA ALA A 78 14.91 19.86 4.89
C ALA A 78 15.63 21.20 5.14
N ASP A 79 15.82 21.58 6.40
CA ASP A 79 16.50 22.84 6.74
C ASP A 79 17.98 22.78 6.38
N VAL A 80 18.59 21.61 6.55
CA VAL A 80 19.95 21.31 6.12
C VAL A 80 20.06 21.50 4.61
N VAL A 81 19.14 20.93 3.82
CA VAL A 81 19.13 21.12 2.37
C VAL A 81 18.91 22.59 1.99
N GLU A 82 17.94 23.29 2.57
CA GLU A 82 17.66 24.70 2.23
C GLU A 82 18.83 25.63 2.56
N ARG A 83 19.53 25.38 3.68
CA ARG A 83 20.56 26.29 4.19
C ARG A 83 21.99 25.92 3.78
N LEU A 84 22.32 24.63 3.63
CA LEU A 84 23.65 24.19 3.18
C LEU A 84 23.79 24.23 1.66
N THR A 85 22.73 23.91 0.91
CA THR A 85 22.81 23.83 -0.56
C THR A 85 23.30 25.12 -1.23
N PRO A 86 22.89 26.33 -0.79
CA PRO A 86 23.39 27.57 -1.38
C PRO A 86 24.85 27.87 -1.06
N ALA A 87 25.40 27.32 0.03
CA ALA A 87 26.67 27.74 0.60
C ALA A 87 27.82 26.74 0.34
N VAL A 88 27.53 25.45 0.34
CA VAL A 88 28.55 24.38 0.21
C VAL A 88 28.69 23.90 -1.23
N LEU A 89 27.66 24.07 -2.07
CA LEU A 89 27.49 23.25 -3.27
C LEU A 89 27.57 24.06 -4.57
N ASN A 90 28.76 24.55 -4.90
CA ASN A 90 28.98 25.25 -6.18
C ASN A 90 29.05 24.31 -7.39
N THR A 91 29.36 23.02 -7.23
CA THR A 91 29.57 22.11 -8.37
C THR A 91 28.98 20.69 -8.25
N SER A 92 28.66 20.17 -7.05
CA SER A 92 27.93 18.88 -6.97
C SER A 92 27.03 18.73 -5.74
N LYS A 93 25.75 19.04 -5.89
CA LYS A 93 24.83 19.27 -4.77
C LYS A 93 24.33 17.98 -4.17
N TRP A 94 23.83 17.10 -5.03
CA TRP A 94 23.22 15.86 -4.60
C TRP A 94 24.28 14.90 -4.01
N CYS A 95 25.41 14.75 -4.70
CA CYS A 95 26.50 13.86 -4.27
C CYS A 95 27.03 14.25 -2.88
N THR A 96 27.28 15.53 -2.63
CA THR A 96 27.73 15.99 -1.30
C THR A 96 26.70 15.71 -0.21
N LEU A 97 25.41 15.85 -0.50
CA LEU A 97 24.36 15.49 0.46
C LEU A 97 24.34 13.98 0.72
N VAL A 98 24.45 13.15 -0.33
CA VAL A 98 24.55 11.69 -0.15
C VAL A 98 25.74 11.35 0.75
N GLU A 99 26.93 11.88 0.47
CA GLU A 99 28.14 11.62 1.26
C GLU A 99 28.01 12.09 2.71
N LEU A 100 27.43 13.26 2.93
CA LEU A 100 27.13 13.79 4.25
C LEU A 100 26.19 12.85 5.01
N TYR A 101 25.07 12.43 4.40
CA TYR A 101 24.07 11.60 5.07
C TYR A 101 24.49 10.15 5.26
N GLU A 102 25.33 9.58 4.39
CA GLU A 102 26.01 8.30 4.63
C GLU A 102 26.92 8.40 5.86
N ALA A 103 27.75 9.45 5.95
CA ALA A 103 28.65 9.65 7.08
C ALA A 103 27.91 9.78 8.43
N VAL A 104 26.82 10.56 8.47
CA VAL A 104 25.99 10.71 9.69
C VAL A 104 25.31 9.39 10.05
N PHE A 105 24.87 8.63 9.05
CA PHE A 105 24.25 7.33 9.28
C PHE A 105 25.25 6.31 9.83
N GLU A 106 26.47 6.24 9.29
CA GLU A 106 27.53 5.38 9.84
C GLU A 106 27.85 5.74 11.29
N LEU A 107 27.97 7.04 11.62
CA LEU A 107 28.21 7.51 12.99
C LEU A 107 27.09 7.15 13.95
N THR A 108 25.84 7.26 13.51
CA THR A 108 24.69 7.00 14.38
C THR A 108 24.47 5.51 14.60
N THR A 109 24.73 4.68 13.58
CA THR A 109 24.62 3.22 13.68
C THR A 109 25.80 2.59 14.44
N SER A 110 26.99 3.19 14.39
CA SER A 110 28.14 2.76 15.20
C SER A 110 28.00 3.09 16.69
N GLY A 111 27.08 3.98 17.06
CA GLY A 111 26.89 4.40 18.45
C GLY A 111 28.00 5.34 18.96
N THR A 112 28.77 5.96 18.07
CA THR A 112 29.97 6.74 18.44
C THR A 112 29.73 8.24 18.60
N VAL A 113 28.48 8.73 18.50
CA VAL A 113 28.18 10.16 18.59
C VAL A 113 28.15 10.60 20.07
N PRO A 114 29.02 11.53 20.49
CA PRO A 114 29.02 12.05 21.85
C PRO A 114 27.68 12.69 22.23
N GLY A 115 27.19 12.43 23.45
CA GLY A 115 25.99 13.07 23.99
C GLY A 115 24.65 12.52 23.49
N LEU A 116 24.64 11.51 22.61
CA LEU A 116 23.43 10.75 22.27
C LEU A 116 23.31 9.50 23.15
N SER A 117 22.14 9.28 23.74
CA SER A 117 21.83 8.01 24.40
C SER A 117 21.70 6.88 23.37
N ALA A 118 21.77 5.61 23.80
CA ALA A 118 21.52 4.47 22.91
C ALA A 118 20.16 4.57 22.18
N HIS A 119 19.14 5.07 22.89
CA HIS A 119 17.84 5.39 22.29
C HIS A 119 17.94 6.50 21.25
N GLY A 120 18.65 7.59 21.56
CA GLY A 120 18.88 8.70 20.64
C GLY A 120 19.58 8.27 19.35
N HIS A 121 20.53 7.34 19.43
CA HIS A 121 21.19 6.74 18.27
C HIS A 121 20.21 5.97 17.38
N ARG A 122 19.38 5.09 17.97
CA ARG A 122 18.37 4.32 17.22
C ARG A 122 17.37 5.21 16.50
N VAL A 123 16.83 6.21 17.20
CA VAL A 123 15.84 7.14 16.63
C VAL A 123 16.49 8.02 15.54
N ALA A 124 17.71 8.51 15.75
CA ALA A 124 18.43 9.27 14.74
C ALA A 124 18.72 8.43 13.48
N ALA A 125 19.21 7.20 13.66
CA ALA A 125 19.46 6.26 12.57
C ALA A 125 18.17 6.00 11.76
N ALA A 126 17.03 5.80 12.43
CA ALA A 126 15.74 5.62 11.76
C ALA A 126 15.37 6.82 10.86
N HIS A 127 15.50 8.06 11.33
CA HIS A 127 15.25 9.23 10.47
C HIS A 127 16.28 9.39 9.33
N LEU A 128 17.53 8.98 9.57
CA LEU A 128 18.59 9.01 8.57
C LEU A 128 18.36 7.96 7.48
N THR A 129 17.86 6.75 7.80
CA THR A 129 17.50 5.75 6.77
C THR A 129 16.45 6.30 5.79
N ARG A 130 15.42 7.00 6.28
CA ARG A 130 14.44 7.70 5.43
C ARG A 130 15.11 8.71 4.51
N THR A 131 15.98 9.56 5.07
CA THR A 131 16.67 10.62 4.31
C THR A 131 17.60 10.02 3.25
N ARG A 132 18.38 8.99 3.62
CA ARG A 132 19.23 8.21 2.71
C ARG A 132 18.42 7.63 1.57
N TRP A 133 17.31 6.95 1.88
CA TRP A 133 16.42 6.37 0.87
C TRP A 133 15.93 7.44 -0.11
N ILE A 134 15.39 8.56 0.40
CA ILE A 134 14.92 9.65 -0.44
C ILE A 134 16.04 10.13 -1.36
N LEU A 135 17.22 10.47 -0.82
CA LEU A 135 18.36 10.97 -1.60
C LEU A 135 18.85 9.96 -2.65
N LEU A 136 19.08 8.71 -2.26
CA LEU A 136 19.63 7.66 -3.12
C LEU A 136 18.64 7.16 -4.17
N SER A 137 17.33 7.34 -3.95
CA SER A 137 16.28 7.01 -4.91
C SER A 137 16.10 8.06 -6.02
N LEU A 138 16.54 9.31 -5.83
CA LEU A 138 16.31 10.42 -6.77
C LEU A 138 16.78 10.12 -8.20
N PRO A 139 17.99 9.56 -8.43
CA PRO A 139 18.46 9.23 -9.78
C PRO A 139 17.56 8.21 -10.52
N PHE A 140 16.78 7.42 -9.78
CA PHE A 140 15.90 6.39 -10.32
C PHE A 140 14.46 6.87 -10.51
N ALA A 141 14.13 8.06 -10.01
CA ALA A 141 12.81 8.63 -10.17
C ALA A 141 12.51 8.77 -11.67
N PRO A 142 11.28 8.42 -12.11
CA PRO A 142 10.90 8.67 -13.48
C PRO A 142 11.08 10.18 -13.77
N PRO A 143 11.57 10.55 -14.96
CA PRO A 143 11.57 11.96 -15.35
C PRO A 143 10.15 12.49 -15.20
N PRO A 144 9.98 13.77 -14.85
CA PRO A 144 8.64 14.36 -14.79
C PRO A 144 7.91 14.05 -16.09
N VAL A 145 6.85 13.25 -15.99
CA VAL A 145 5.93 13.11 -17.10
C VAL A 145 5.25 14.47 -17.20
N LEU A 146 5.44 15.16 -18.33
CA LEU A 146 4.74 16.39 -18.69
C LEU A 146 3.25 16.06 -18.94
N ASP A 147 2.54 15.56 -17.94
CA ASP A 147 1.08 15.40 -17.99
C ASP A 147 0.41 16.62 -17.34
N ALA A 148 -0.47 17.25 -18.11
CA ALA A 148 -0.95 18.63 -17.94
C ALA A 148 -1.84 18.89 -16.70
N ALA A 149 -2.13 17.89 -15.87
CA ALA A 149 -3.08 18.06 -14.76
C ALA A 149 -2.42 18.27 -13.39
N THR A 150 -1.21 17.76 -13.16
CA THR A 150 -0.43 18.02 -11.93
C THR A 150 1.05 17.71 -12.19
N PRO A 151 1.85 18.69 -12.66
CA PRO A 151 3.28 18.49 -12.78
C PRO A 151 3.85 18.36 -11.36
N VAL A 152 4.23 17.15 -10.98
CA VAL A 152 5.24 16.97 -9.95
C VAL A 152 6.58 16.96 -10.70
N PRO A 153 7.27 18.11 -10.84
CA PRO A 153 8.57 18.16 -11.50
C PRO A 153 9.53 17.20 -10.79
N GLY A 154 9.87 16.10 -11.46
CA GLY A 154 10.88 15.15 -11.01
C GLY A 154 12.22 15.86 -10.82
N ILE A 155 12.91 15.50 -9.76
CA ILE A 155 14.21 16.04 -9.41
C ILE A 155 15.24 15.30 -10.26
N SER A 156 15.70 15.91 -11.37
CA SER A 156 16.83 15.37 -12.11
C SER A 156 18.12 15.58 -11.34
N VAL A 157 18.96 14.55 -11.27
CA VAL A 157 20.30 14.61 -10.70
C VAL A 157 21.27 14.99 -11.83
N PRO A 158 22.11 16.03 -11.67
CA PRO A 158 23.09 16.41 -12.68
C PRO A 158 24.06 15.25 -13.00
N ALA A 159 24.42 15.06 -14.27
CA ALA A 159 25.34 14.01 -14.68
C ALA A 159 26.72 14.12 -14.00
N ASP A 160 27.18 15.34 -13.72
CA ASP A 160 28.43 15.58 -13.01
C ASP A 160 28.38 15.12 -11.55
N ASP A 161 27.20 15.15 -10.90
CA ASP A 161 27.03 14.63 -9.55
C ASP A 161 27.11 13.10 -9.52
N LEU A 162 26.59 12.42 -10.55
CA LEU A 162 26.71 10.97 -10.71
C LEU A 162 28.17 10.57 -10.97
N ARG A 163 28.86 11.30 -11.87
CA ARG A 163 30.28 11.08 -12.13
C ARG A 163 31.15 11.27 -10.90
N ARG A 164 30.80 12.22 -10.02
CA ARG A 164 31.56 12.44 -8.78
C ARG A 164 31.53 11.26 -7.80
N LEU A 165 30.48 10.43 -7.84
CA LEU A 165 30.43 9.17 -7.09
C LEU A 165 31.30 8.07 -7.70
N GLU A 166 31.82 8.26 -8.93
CA GLU A 166 32.84 7.39 -9.52
C GLU A 166 34.16 7.68 -8.79
N ASP A 167 34.61 6.76 -7.92
CA ASP A 167 35.85 6.84 -7.11
C ASP A 167 37.14 6.82 -7.96
N GLY A 168 37.19 7.53 -9.09
CA GLY A 168 38.35 7.60 -9.99
C GLY A 168 38.67 6.29 -10.72
N SER A 169 37.93 5.20 -10.46
CA SER A 169 38.18 3.86 -11.05
C SER A 169 37.78 3.74 -12.54
N GLY A 170 37.52 4.86 -13.21
CA GLY A 170 37.59 5.00 -14.67
C GLY A 170 36.44 4.41 -15.50
N THR A 171 35.40 3.82 -14.91
CA THR A 171 34.27 3.28 -15.70
C THR A 171 32.91 3.59 -15.05
N ALA A 172 32.04 4.31 -15.77
CA ALA A 172 30.67 4.63 -15.35
C ALA A 172 29.83 3.42 -14.84
N PRO A 173 29.99 2.19 -15.40
CA PRO A 173 29.29 1.00 -14.89
C PRO A 173 29.59 0.65 -13.43
N ALA A 174 30.79 0.96 -12.91
CA ALA A 174 31.13 0.66 -11.52
C ALA A 174 30.37 1.55 -10.53
N ALA A 175 30.28 2.85 -10.80
CA ALA A 175 29.52 3.77 -9.92
C ALA A 175 28.02 3.56 -10.02
N HIS A 176 27.48 3.24 -11.20
CA HIS A 176 26.07 2.87 -11.31
C HIS A 176 25.73 1.65 -10.44
N ARG A 177 26.59 0.63 -10.43
CA ARG A 177 26.42 -0.54 -9.55
C ARG A 177 26.52 -0.16 -8.07
N ARG A 178 27.47 0.69 -7.68
CA ARG A 178 27.59 1.16 -6.30
C ARG A 178 26.35 1.94 -5.86
N LEU A 179 25.90 2.89 -6.67
CA LEU A 179 24.71 3.70 -6.39
C LEU A 179 23.45 2.83 -6.29
N LEU A 180 23.31 1.86 -7.19
CA LEU A 180 22.22 0.89 -7.12
C LEU A 180 22.26 0.08 -5.83
N SER A 181 23.45 -0.42 -5.44
CA SER A 181 23.64 -1.17 -4.19
C SER A 181 23.31 -0.31 -2.97
N LEU A 182 23.77 0.93 -2.92
CA LEU A 182 23.45 1.86 -1.82
C LEU A 182 21.96 2.17 -1.76
N ALA A 183 21.32 2.42 -2.90
CA ALA A 183 19.88 2.68 -2.96
C ALA A 183 19.06 1.45 -2.54
N GLN A 184 19.48 0.25 -2.92
CA GLN A 184 18.85 -1.01 -2.47
C GLN A 184 19.00 -1.17 -0.96
N GLN A 185 20.22 -0.99 -0.42
CA GLN A 185 20.46 -1.06 1.01
C GLN A 185 19.62 -0.04 1.78
N ALA A 186 19.62 1.23 1.36
CA ALA A 186 18.83 2.27 2.00
C ALA A 186 17.31 2.00 1.94
N ARG A 187 16.84 1.37 0.85
CA ARG A 187 15.45 0.92 0.72
C ARG A 187 15.11 -0.15 1.76
N ASP A 188 15.98 -1.14 1.88
CA ASP A 188 15.77 -2.30 2.76
C ASP A 188 15.90 -1.88 4.23
N ASP A 189 16.87 -1.03 4.56
CA ASP A 189 17.03 -0.37 5.87
C ASP A 189 15.75 0.40 6.24
N TRP A 190 15.23 1.23 5.32
CA TRP A 190 14.02 2.01 5.57
C TRP A 190 12.78 1.12 5.70
N ALA A 191 12.65 0.10 4.85
CA ALA A 191 11.55 -0.87 4.94
C ALA A 191 11.56 -1.61 6.29
N ALA A 192 12.74 -1.98 6.81
CA ALA A 192 12.89 -2.61 8.12
C ALA A 192 12.48 -1.68 9.27
N VAL A 193 12.84 -0.39 9.19
CA VAL A 193 12.38 0.62 10.16
C VAL A 193 10.86 0.77 10.12
N LEU A 194 10.27 0.84 8.93
CA LEU A 194 8.82 0.96 8.78
C LEU A 194 8.07 -0.28 9.27
N ALA A 195 8.66 -1.47 9.13
CA ALA A 195 8.06 -2.72 9.61
C ALA A 195 8.02 -2.82 11.14
N THR A 196 8.88 -2.09 11.85
CA THR A 196 8.99 -2.07 13.32
C THR A 196 8.56 -0.75 13.94
N ILE A 197 7.94 0.14 13.15
CA ILE A 197 7.61 1.50 13.58
C ILE A 197 6.56 1.53 14.69
N GLU A 198 5.67 0.54 14.74
CA GLU A 198 4.62 0.42 15.75
C GLU A 198 5.19 0.12 17.14
N ASP A 199 6.33 -0.56 17.20
CA ASP A 199 7.08 -0.80 18.45
C ASP A 199 7.77 0.49 18.95
N GLN A 200 7.76 1.57 18.16
CA GLN A 200 8.46 2.82 18.41
C GLN A 200 7.50 4.03 18.33
N PRO A 201 6.61 4.23 19.32
CA PRO A 201 5.56 5.26 19.25
C PRO A 201 6.10 6.69 19.09
N GLN A 202 7.31 6.96 19.60
CA GLN A 202 7.97 8.27 19.45
C GLN A 202 8.41 8.53 18.00
N LEU A 203 8.82 7.48 17.27
CA LEU A 203 9.20 7.55 15.87
C LEU A 203 7.94 7.65 14.99
N ALA A 204 6.93 6.82 15.29
CA ALA A 204 5.62 6.88 14.63
C ALA A 204 4.98 8.26 14.73
N ALA A 205 5.04 8.92 15.90
CA ALA A 205 4.48 10.26 16.10
C ALA A 205 5.17 11.35 15.25
N ARG A 206 6.42 11.13 14.81
CA ARG A 206 7.20 12.09 14.02
C ARG A 206 7.14 11.85 12.52
N ILE A 207 6.78 10.64 12.11
CA ILE A 207 6.54 10.28 10.71
C ILE A 207 5.03 10.42 10.50
N SER A 208 4.57 11.61 10.12
CA SER A 208 3.13 11.88 9.96
C SER A 208 2.42 11.00 8.94
N ASP A 209 3.17 10.53 7.94
CA ASP A 209 2.61 9.86 6.79
C ASP A 209 3.44 8.66 6.37
N LEU A 210 3.43 7.69 7.28
CA LEU A 210 3.95 6.34 7.07
C LEU A 210 3.50 5.75 5.73
N GLU A 211 2.25 5.96 5.34
CA GLU A 211 1.71 5.38 4.12
C GLU A 211 2.25 6.02 2.86
N THR A 212 2.45 7.33 2.85
CA THR A 212 3.14 8.00 1.74
C THR A 212 4.54 7.43 1.56
N ASP A 213 5.28 7.19 2.66
CA ASP A 213 6.62 6.59 2.58
C ASP A 213 6.57 5.12 2.10
N LEU A 214 5.58 4.33 2.54
CA LEU A 214 5.35 2.96 2.07
C LEU A 214 4.99 2.93 0.57
N VAL A 215 4.11 3.83 0.11
CA VAL A 215 3.76 3.95 -1.30
C VAL A 215 4.97 4.38 -2.12
N HIS A 216 5.79 5.30 -1.61
CA HIS A 216 7.01 5.73 -2.27
C HIS A 216 7.97 4.54 -2.45
N LEU A 217 8.23 3.78 -1.38
CA LEU A 217 9.03 2.54 -1.44
C LEU A 217 8.48 1.52 -2.45
N ALA A 218 7.16 1.30 -2.45
CA ALA A 218 6.51 0.33 -3.32
C ALA A 218 6.44 0.79 -4.80
N SER A 219 6.58 2.09 -5.08
CA SER A 219 6.38 2.65 -6.41
C SER A 219 7.62 3.26 -7.07
N ALA A 220 8.76 3.30 -6.36
CA ALA A 220 10.05 3.78 -6.88
C ALA A 220 10.94 2.59 -7.31
N PRO A 221 10.87 2.16 -8.59
CA PRO A 221 11.72 1.08 -9.08
C PRO A 221 13.17 1.56 -9.24
N LEU A 222 14.11 0.81 -8.69
CA LEU A 222 15.55 1.07 -8.81
C LEU A 222 16.09 0.41 -10.08
N LEU A 223 15.84 1.03 -11.23
CA LEU A 223 16.18 0.47 -12.54
C LEU A 223 17.54 0.99 -13.03
N PRO A 224 18.51 0.10 -13.34
CA PRO A 224 19.81 0.49 -13.93
C PRO A 224 19.66 1.37 -15.18
N SER A 225 18.64 1.10 -16.01
CA SER A 225 18.33 1.87 -17.23
C SER A 225 18.09 3.38 -16.98
N ARG A 226 17.80 3.78 -15.74
CA ARG A 226 17.61 5.19 -15.36
C ARG A 226 18.91 5.95 -15.15
N LEU A 227 20.02 5.25 -14.93
CA LEU A 227 21.32 5.87 -14.63
C LEU A 227 22.15 6.16 -15.89
N GLY A 228 21.84 5.57 -17.04
CA GLY A 228 22.65 5.75 -18.26
C GLY A 228 22.30 4.75 -19.36
N PRO A 229 23.17 4.58 -20.38
CA PRO A 229 22.91 3.68 -21.49
C PRO A 229 22.59 2.27 -20.96
N PRO A 230 21.64 1.57 -21.61
CA PRO A 230 21.09 0.34 -21.10
C PRO A 230 22.20 -0.69 -20.88
N ASN A 231 22.35 -1.12 -19.63
CA ASN A 231 23.02 -2.38 -19.33
C ASN A 231 22.23 -3.53 -19.97
N ASP A 232 22.86 -4.69 -20.03
CA ASP A 232 22.24 -5.95 -20.42
C ASP A 232 20.81 -6.12 -19.87
N GLY A 233 19.89 -6.58 -20.73
CA GLY A 233 18.48 -6.75 -20.35
C GLY A 233 18.24 -7.72 -19.18
N HIS A 234 19.27 -8.47 -18.78
CA HIS A 234 19.25 -9.34 -17.59
C HIS A 234 19.25 -8.54 -16.29
N THR A 235 20.18 -7.59 -16.11
CA THR A 235 20.26 -6.78 -14.87
C THR A 235 18.97 -5.99 -14.63
N GLU A 236 18.35 -5.49 -15.69
CA GLU A 236 17.08 -4.77 -15.60
C GLU A 236 15.92 -5.67 -15.11
N ARG A 237 15.84 -6.90 -15.63
CA ARG A 237 14.82 -7.88 -15.22
C ARG A 237 15.00 -8.28 -13.77
N ASP A 238 16.24 -8.50 -13.33
CA ASP A 238 16.55 -8.85 -11.94
C ASP A 238 16.20 -7.69 -10.99
N ALA A 239 16.59 -6.46 -11.32
CA ALA A 239 16.21 -5.27 -10.57
C ALA A 239 14.68 -5.09 -10.48
N GLN A 240 13.97 -5.36 -11.57
CA GLN A 240 12.52 -5.31 -11.59
C GLN A 240 11.89 -6.43 -10.74
N ALA A 241 12.45 -7.64 -10.75
CA ALA A 241 11.98 -8.75 -9.92
C ALA A 241 12.16 -8.44 -8.42
N VAL A 242 13.32 -7.90 -8.04
CA VAL A 242 13.58 -7.45 -6.66
C VAL A 242 12.59 -6.34 -6.27
N HIS A 243 12.38 -5.35 -7.13
CA HIS A 243 11.42 -4.29 -6.86
C HIS A 243 9.99 -4.83 -6.67
N ARG A 244 9.53 -5.74 -7.54
CA ARG A 244 8.21 -6.38 -7.40
C ARG A 244 8.09 -7.15 -6.08
N ALA A 245 9.16 -7.82 -5.64
CA ALA A 245 9.16 -8.55 -4.36
C ALA A 245 9.01 -7.59 -3.17
N VAL A 246 9.79 -6.49 -3.15
CA VAL A 246 9.70 -5.47 -2.09
C VAL A 246 8.34 -4.77 -2.10
N ALA A 247 7.87 -4.35 -3.27
CA ALA A 247 6.57 -3.69 -3.40
C ALA A 247 5.42 -4.63 -2.99
N GLY A 248 5.50 -5.90 -3.35
CA GLY A 248 4.54 -6.91 -2.89
C GLY A 248 4.56 -7.12 -1.39
N HIS A 249 5.75 -7.18 -0.77
CA HIS A 249 5.88 -7.25 0.68
C HIS A 249 5.23 -6.03 1.36
N ILE A 250 5.51 -4.81 0.88
CA ILE A 250 4.93 -3.58 1.41
C ILE A 250 3.41 -3.56 1.27
N VAL A 251 2.88 -3.89 0.08
CA VAL A 251 1.43 -3.91 -0.14
C VAL A 251 0.76 -4.91 0.81
N GLN A 252 1.27 -6.13 0.88
CA GLN A 252 0.64 -7.22 1.63
C GLN A 252 0.80 -7.10 3.15
N ARG A 253 1.98 -6.67 3.62
CA ARG A 253 2.32 -6.68 5.06
C ARG A 253 2.19 -5.33 5.73
N GLN A 254 2.14 -4.23 4.97
CA GLN A 254 2.11 -2.88 5.56
C GLN A 254 0.88 -2.08 5.15
N LEU A 255 0.55 -2.01 3.85
CA LEU A 255 -0.58 -1.17 3.39
C LEU A 255 -1.94 -1.81 3.63
N LEU A 256 -2.14 -3.06 3.19
CA LEU A 256 -3.42 -3.75 3.34
C LEU A 256 -3.83 -3.89 4.82
N PRO A 257 -2.95 -4.31 5.76
CA PRO A 257 -3.30 -4.38 7.18
C PRO A 257 -3.80 -3.08 7.79
N ARG A 258 -3.32 -1.94 7.29
CA ARG A 258 -3.74 -0.59 7.73
C ARG A 258 -4.99 -0.08 7.01
N PHE A 259 -5.72 -0.97 6.34
CA PHE A 259 -6.89 -0.66 5.53
C PHE A 259 -6.59 0.38 4.42
N ALA A 260 -5.33 0.53 4.02
CA ALA A 260 -4.88 1.49 3.00
C ALA A 260 -5.09 0.92 1.58
N TRP A 261 -6.32 0.48 1.31
CA TRP A 261 -6.68 -0.25 0.08
C TRP A 261 -6.45 0.56 -1.20
N TRP A 262 -6.72 1.87 -1.16
CA TRP A 262 -6.51 2.74 -2.31
C TRP A 262 -5.02 2.91 -2.64
N PRO A 263 -4.15 3.32 -1.68
CA PRO A 263 -2.71 3.25 -1.84
C PRO A 263 -2.20 1.88 -2.32
N ALA A 264 -2.67 0.80 -1.72
CA ALA A 264 -2.31 -0.57 -2.09
C ALA A 264 -2.69 -0.88 -3.54
N THR A 265 -3.89 -0.51 -3.97
CA THR A 265 -4.40 -0.71 -5.34
C THR A 265 -3.56 0.07 -6.34
N HIS A 266 -3.27 1.34 -6.06
CA HIS A 266 -2.47 2.18 -6.93
C HIS A 266 -1.02 1.66 -7.07
N ALA A 267 -0.38 1.25 -5.96
CA ALA A 267 0.92 0.58 -5.99
C ALA A 267 0.85 -0.72 -6.81
N THR A 268 -0.19 -1.53 -6.61
CA THR A 268 -0.39 -2.79 -7.31
C THR A 268 -0.54 -2.60 -8.83
N VAL A 269 -1.39 -1.69 -9.27
CA VAL A 269 -1.64 -1.43 -10.70
C VAL A 269 -0.36 -1.05 -11.45
N ARG A 270 0.59 -0.38 -10.78
CA ARG A 270 1.91 -0.05 -11.33
C ARG A 270 2.82 -1.27 -11.49
N LEU A 271 2.64 -2.29 -10.65
CA LEU A 271 3.38 -3.56 -10.73
C LEU A 271 2.83 -4.49 -11.82
N LEU A 272 1.53 -4.41 -12.10
CA LEU A 272 0.88 -5.27 -13.09
C LEU A 272 1.43 -5.05 -14.50
N GLY A 273 1.74 -6.18 -15.16
CA GLY A 273 1.92 -6.20 -16.61
C GLY A 273 0.64 -5.77 -17.35
N ARG A 274 0.77 -5.34 -18.61
CA ARG A 274 -0.35 -4.82 -19.42
C ARG A 274 -1.53 -5.79 -19.46
N SER A 275 -1.28 -7.08 -19.69
CA SER A 275 -2.33 -8.11 -19.78
C SER A 275 -3.09 -8.26 -18.45
N ALA A 276 -2.37 -8.46 -17.34
CA ALA A 276 -2.99 -8.58 -16.01
C ALA A 276 -3.79 -7.32 -15.62
N ARG A 277 -3.29 -6.13 -15.98
CA ARG A 277 -4.00 -4.86 -15.78
C ARG A 277 -5.30 -4.79 -16.58
N LEU A 278 -5.27 -5.15 -17.86
CA LEU A 278 -6.46 -5.18 -18.71
C LEU A 278 -7.48 -6.20 -18.23
N THR A 279 -7.05 -7.42 -17.85
CA THR A 279 -7.95 -8.44 -17.30
C THR A 279 -8.55 -8.01 -15.96
N THR A 280 -7.77 -7.34 -15.10
CA THR A 280 -8.28 -6.75 -13.85
C THR A 280 -9.32 -5.67 -14.10
N ALA A 281 -9.08 -4.77 -15.06
CA ALA A 281 -10.05 -3.75 -15.46
C ALA A 281 -11.32 -4.39 -16.04
N ALA A 282 -11.19 -5.40 -16.89
CA ALA A 282 -12.31 -6.15 -17.44
C ALA A 282 -13.14 -6.84 -16.35
N ALA A 283 -12.50 -7.46 -15.36
CA ALA A 283 -13.19 -8.04 -14.20
C ALA A 283 -14.02 -6.98 -13.45
N ALA A 284 -13.47 -5.79 -13.19
CA ALA A 284 -14.19 -4.69 -12.57
C ALA A 284 -15.40 -4.23 -13.40
N THR A 285 -15.24 -4.10 -14.71
CA THR A 285 -16.34 -3.75 -15.62
C THR A 285 -17.44 -4.82 -15.61
N VAL A 286 -17.08 -6.10 -15.65
CA VAL A 286 -18.05 -7.22 -15.65
C VAL A 286 -18.82 -7.31 -14.33
N LEU A 287 -18.14 -7.12 -13.19
CA LEU A 287 -18.80 -7.08 -11.87
C LEU A 287 -19.72 -5.86 -11.72
N ALA A 288 -19.31 -4.69 -12.23
CA ALA A 288 -20.19 -3.52 -12.27
C ALA A 288 -21.42 -3.74 -13.17
N ALA A 289 -21.25 -4.40 -14.32
CA ALA A 289 -22.35 -4.78 -15.20
C ALA A 289 -23.32 -5.76 -14.52
N SER A 290 -22.82 -6.72 -13.73
CA SER A 290 -23.65 -7.61 -12.92
C SER A 290 -24.57 -6.84 -11.96
N THR A 291 -24.02 -5.85 -11.23
CA THR A 291 -24.80 -4.99 -10.34
C THR A 291 -25.86 -4.20 -11.10
N ALA A 292 -25.51 -3.61 -12.25
CA ALA A 292 -26.44 -2.86 -13.09
C ALA A 292 -27.59 -3.75 -13.60
N LEU A 293 -27.29 -4.98 -14.05
CA LEU A 293 -28.29 -5.96 -14.48
C LEU A 293 -29.24 -6.34 -13.35
N PHE A 294 -28.72 -6.53 -12.13
CA PHE A 294 -29.56 -6.83 -10.98
C PHE A 294 -30.51 -5.68 -10.62
N VAL A 295 -30.02 -4.43 -10.65
CA VAL A 295 -30.85 -3.24 -10.40
C VAL A 295 -31.94 -3.12 -11.45
N LEU A 296 -31.62 -3.31 -12.74
CA LEU A 296 -32.61 -3.29 -13.82
C LEU A 296 -33.66 -4.39 -13.64
N ALA A 297 -33.24 -5.60 -13.28
CA ALA A 297 -34.12 -6.73 -13.01
C ALA A 297 -35.07 -6.47 -11.82
N SER A 298 -34.62 -5.67 -10.84
CA SER A 298 -35.43 -5.29 -9.67
C SER A 298 -36.51 -4.26 -10.00
N ILE A 299 -36.32 -3.46 -11.06
CA ILE A 299 -37.29 -2.46 -11.53
C ILE A 299 -38.29 -3.08 -12.52
N SER A 300 -37.79 -3.93 -13.42
CA SER A 300 -38.59 -4.66 -14.40
C SER A 300 -38.41 -6.16 -14.14
N PRO A 301 -39.31 -6.79 -13.37
CA PRO A 301 -39.17 -8.17 -12.93
C PRO A 301 -39.01 -9.09 -14.13
N SER A 302 -37.80 -9.60 -14.32
CA SER A 302 -37.49 -10.53 -15.39
C SER A 302 -36.48 -11.55 -14.91
N THR A 303 -36.90 -12.81 -14.89
CA THR A 303 -36.12 -13.95 -14.38
C THR A 303 -34.79 -14.13 -15.12
N TRP A 304 -34.77 -13.89 -16.43
CA TRP A 304 -33.54 -13.95 -17.22
C TRP A 304 -32.54 -12.87 -16.81
N ALA A 305 -32.99 -11.68 -16.38
CA ALA A 305 -32.12 -10.58 -16.00
C ALA A 305 -31.39 -10.86 -14.67
N HIS A 306 -32.07 -11.49 -13.69
CA HIS A 306 -31.42 -12.00 -12.48
C HIS A 306 -30.41 -13.13 -12.79
N THR A 307 -30.74 -13.99 -13.76
CA THR A 307 -29.82 -15.03 -14.24
C THR A 307 -28.58 -14.42 -14.89
N ALA A 308 -28.78 -13.41 -15.75
CA ALA A 308 -27.71 -12.69 -16.41
C ALA A 308 -26.82 -11.95 -15.39
N ALA A 309 -27.41 -11.35 -14.36
CA ALA A 309 -26.68 -10.71 -13.26
C ALA A 309 -25.79 -11.73 -12.50
N ALA A 310 -26.34 -12.89 -12.13
CA ALA A 310 -25.55 -13.94 -11.48
C ALA A 310 -24.47 -14.54 -12.40
N GLY A 311 -24.79 -14.77 -13.67
CA GLY A 311 -23.82 -15.28 -14.65
C GLY A 311 -22.68 -14.32 -14.93
N THR A 312 -22.97 -13.02 -15.01
CA THR A 312 -21.94 -11.96 -15.14
C THR A 312 -21.10 -11.84 -13.87
N ALA A 313 -21.68 -11.99 -12.67
CA ALA A 313 -20.90 -12.07 -11.42
C ALA A 313 -19.90 -13.24 -11.44
N ALA A 314 -20.36 -14.44 -11.84
CA ALA A 314 -19.50 -15.62 -11.97
C ALA A 314 -18.38 -15.40 -13.01
N ALA A 315 -18.70 -14.82 -14.16
CA ALA A 315 -17.69 -14.46 -15.17
C ALA A 315 -16.68 -13.44 -14.65
N GLY A 316 -17.12 -12.47 -13.85
CA GLY A 316 -16.25 -11.50 -13.17
C GLY A 316 -15.22 -12.19 -12.26
N TYR A 317 -15.65 -13.13 -11.42
CA TYR A 317 -14.74 -13.92 -10.59
C TYR A 317 -13.80 -14.81 -11.42
N ALA A 318 -14.27 -15.40 -12.53
CA ALA A 318 -13.40 -16.14 -13.44
C ALA A 318 -12.30 -15.25 -14.05
N LEU A 319 -12.63 -14.01 -14.42
CA LEU A 319 -11.64 -13.03 -14.88
C LEU A 319 -10.64 -12.63 -13.80
N ILE A 320 -11.07 -12.51 -12.54
CA ILE A 320 -10.16 -12.29 -11.40
C ILE A 320 -9.17 -13.45 -11.26
N VAL A 321 -9.64 -14.70 -11.36
CA VAL A 321 -8.78 -15.89 -11.32
C VAL A 321 -7.80 -15.87 -12.49
N ALA A 322 -8.27 -15.58 -13.70
CA ALA A 322 -7.42 -15.46 -14.88
C ALA A 322 -6.36 -14.36 -14.72
N ALA A 323 -6.73 -13.18 -14.22
CA ALA A 323 -5.79 -12.09 -13.95
C ALA A 323 -4.73 -12.51 -12.91
N THR A 324 -5.14 -13.23 -11.86
CA THR A 324 -4.27 -13.74 -10.81
C THR A 324 -3.29 -14.80 -11.33
N ALA A 325 -3.73 -15.62 -12.28
CA ALA A 325 -2.88 -16.61 -12.94
C ALA A 325 -1.82 -15.95 -13.84
N LEU A 326 -2.15 -14.83 -14.47
CA LEU A 326 -1.20 -14.02 -15.26
C LEU A 326 -0.20 -13.28 -14.36
N ASP A 327 -0.67 -12.72 -13.25
CA ASP A 327 0.14 -12.02 -12.26
C ASP A 327 -0.51 -12.12 -10.89
N ARG A 328 0.21 -12.69 -9.91
CA ARG A 328 -0.30 -12.86 -8.54
C ARG A 328 -0.65 -11.52 -7.89
N ALA A 329 -0.01 -10.43 -8.31
CA ALA A 329 -0.32 -9.09 -7.81
C ALA A 329 -1.74 -8.64 -8.19
N ALA A 330 -2.31 -9.18 -9.27
CA ALA A 330 -3.65 -8.81 -9.72
C ALA A 330 -4.74 -9.17 -8.70
N ALA A 331 -4.49 -10.12 -7.79
CA ALA A 331 -5.42 -10.51 -6.73
C ALA A 331 -5.52 -9.50 -5.58
N TRP A 332 -4.48 -8.68 -5.34
CA TRP A 332 -4.40 -7.87 -4.11
C TRP A 332 -5.51 -6.82 -3.99
N PRO A 333 -5.89 -6.08 -5.06
CA PRO A 333 -6.98 -5.11 -4.98
C PRO A 333 -8.35 -5.75 -4.72
N TRP A 334 -8.51 -7.04 -5.05
CA TRP A 334 -9.76 -7.79 -4.89
C TRP A 334 -9.94 -8.40 -3.50
N MET A 335 -8.92 -8.34 -2.64
CA MET A 335 -9.00 -8.77 -1.24
C MET A 335 -9.73 -10.12 -1.10
N LEU A 336 -9.28 -11.12 -1.86
CA LEU A 336 -10.03 -12.35 -2.13
C LEU A 336 -10.47 -13.15 -0.89
N ARG A 337 -9.95 -12.83 0.31
CA ARG A 337 -10.46 -13.34 1.59
C ARG A 337 -11.93 -12.96 1.82
N GLN A 338 -12.34 -11.77 1.39
CA GLN A 338 -13.73 -11.28 1.50
C GLN A 338 -14.72 -12.16 0.73
N PRO A 339 -14.56 -12.38 -0.59
CA PRO A 339 -15.46 -13.28 -1.32
C PRO A 339 -15.37 -14.74 -0.87
N ALA A 340 -14.19 -15.22 -0.42
CA ALA A 340 -14.07 -16.57 0.13
C ALA A 340 -14.86 -16.72 1.45
N GLY A 341 -14.73 -15.76 2.38
CA GLY A 341 -15.50 -15.72 3.61
C GLY A 341 -17.00 -15.57 3.34
N ALA A 342 -17.37 -14.74 2.37
CA ALA A 342 -18.77 -14.61 1.95
C ALA A 342 -19.35 -15.91 1.39
N ALA A 343 -18.57 -16.70 0.65
CA ALA A 343 -19.04 -17.99 0.15
C ALA A 343 -19.32 -18.97 1.31
N ILE A 344 -18.45 -18.98 2.32
CA ILE A 344 -18.66 -19.79 3.54
C ILE A 344 -19.90 -19.29 4.31
N GLY A 345 -20.07 -17.97 4.42
CA GLY A 345 -21.26 -17.37 5.02
C GLY A 345 -22.55 -17.73 4.28
N LEU A 346 -22.52 -17.81 2.95
CA LEU A 346 -23.67 -18.22 2.16
C LEU A 346 -23.99 -19.71 2.34
N VAL A 347 -22.97 -20.57 2.39
CA VAL A 347 -23.15 -21.99 2.68
C VAL A 347 -23.69 -22.19 4.10
N SER A 348 -23.20 -21.42 5.08
CA SER A 348 -23.73 -21.48 6.45
C SER A 348 -25.16 -20.97 6.52
N LEU A 349 -25.52 -19.92 5.78
CA LEU A 349 -26.91 -19.46 5.66
C LEU A 349 -27.83 -20.54 5.08
N ALA A 350 -27.35 -21.26 4.08
CA ALA A 350 -28.10 -22.35 3.46
C ALA A 350 -28.26 -23.56 4.39
N ALA A 351 -27.26 -23.83 5.25
CA ALA A 351 -27.23 -24.97 6.16
C ALA A 351 -27.93 -24.71 7.51
N LEU A 352 -27.93 -23.47 8.01
CA LEU A 352 -28.63 -23.08 9.24
C LEU A 352 -30.14 -23.03 8.98
N ALA A 353 -30.93 -23.39 10.01
CA ALA A 353 -32.36 -23.64 9.93
C ALA A 353 -33.11 -22.64 9.01
N PRO A 354 -33.94 -23.14 8.07
CA PRO A 354 -34.29 -22.42 6.85
C PRO A 354 -35.10 -21.13 7.05
N ASP A 355 -35.86 -20.99 8.12
CA ASP A 355 -37.04 -20.12 8.06
C ASP A 355 -36.78 -18.64 8.38
N TRP A 356 -35.77 -18.33 9.20
CA TRP A 356 -35.56 -16.97 9.71
C TRP A 356 -35.16 -15.95 8.63
N TRP A 357 -34.50 -16.40 7.56
CA TRP A 357 -34.04 -15.55 6.46
C TRP A 357 -34.92 -15.65 5.20
N ARG A 358 -35.86 -16.61 5.19
CA ARG A 358 -36.85 -16.80 4.12
C ARG A 358 -38.09 -15.94 4.34
N GLY A 359 -38.43 -15.72 5.62
CA GLY A 359 -39.46 -14.81 6.10
C GLY A 359 -40.88 -15.18 5.71
N GLY A 360 -41.84 -14.80 6.56
CA GLY A 360 -43.27 -14.88 6.29
C GLY A 360 -43.84 -13.63 5.62
N PRO A 361 -45.11 -13.67 5.18
CA PRO A 361 -45.82 -12.49 4.69
C PRO A 361 -45.80 -11.37 5.76
N GLY A 362 -45.32 -10.18 5.39
CA GLY A 362 -45.24 -9.02 6.30
C GLY A 362 -43.90 -8.84 7.04
N GLU A 363 -42.94 -9.75 6.89
CA GLU A 363 -41.65 -9.71 7.59
C GLU A 363 -40.55 -8.92 6.85
N THR A 364 -40.88 -8.28 5.73
CA THR A 364 -39.93 -7.49 4.93
C THR A 364 -39.23 -6.41 5.74
N GLY A 365 -39.97 -5.70 6.61
CA GLY A 365 -39.43 -4.64 7.48
C GLY A 365 -38.39 -5.19 8.47
N PRO A 366 -38.77 -6.14 9.35
CA PRO A 366 -37.83 -6.82 10.25
C PRO A 366 -36.62 -7.43 9.53
N ALA A 367 -36.81 -8.11 8.39
CA ALA A 367 -35.71 -8.70 7.62
C ALA A 367 -34.73 -7.65 7.07
N ALA A 368 -35.24 -6.51 6.58
CA ALA A 368 -34.40 -5.40 6.13
C ALA A 368 -33.61 -4.78 7.30
N LEU A 369 -34.24 -4.59 8.46
CA LEU A 369 -33.56 -4.11 9.67
C LEU A 369 -32.51 -5.10 10.17
N ALA A 370 -32.79 -6.41 10.10
CA ALA A 370 -31.83 -7.46 10.44
C ALA A 370 -30.62 -7.41 9.49
N ALA A 371 -30.84 -7.31 8.17
CA ALA A 371 -29.76 -7.16 7.20
C ALA A 371 -28.89 -5.92 7.48
N LEU A 372 -29.51 -4.77 7.76
CA LEU A 372 -28.81 -3.55 8.14
C LEU A 372 -28.01 -3.71 9.44
N GLY A 373 -28.61 -4.30 10.47
CA GLY A 373 -27.96 -4.54 11.76
C GLY A 373 -26.76 -5.49 11.65
N ILE A 374 -26.89 -6.58 10.88
CA ILE A 374 -25.82 -7.53 10.63
C ILE A 374 -24.67 -6.86 9.85
N ALA A 375 -24.98 -6.13 8.78
CA ALA A 375 -23.98 -5.40 8.01
C ALA A 375 -23.27 -4.33 8.85
N ALA A 376 -24.02 -3.57 9.67
CA ALA A 376 -23.48 -2.58 10.59
C ALA A 376 -22.56 -3.21 11.63
N THR A 377 -22.90 -4.41 12.13
CA THR A 377 -22.05 -5.15 13.07
C THR A 377 -20.72 -5.56 12.42
N GLY A 378 -20.76 -6.08 11.19
CA GLY A 378 -19.55 -6.40 10.43
C GLY A 378 -18.67 -5.17 10.17
N ILE A 379 -19.27 -4.03 9.79
CA ILE A 379 -18.53 -2.76 9.61
C ILE A 379 -17.97 -2.26 10.95
N GLY A 380 -18.74 -2.34 12.03
CA GLY A 380 -18.31 -1.95 13.37
C GLY A 380 -17.08 -2.75 13.82
N TYR A 381 -17.03 -4.04 13.49
CA TYR A 381 -15.86 -4.86 13.72
C TYR A 381 -14.64 -4.37 12.92
N LEU A 382 -14.80 -4.11 11.61
CA LEU A 382 -13.70 -3.56 10.78
C LEU A 382 -13.16 -2.23 11.32
N VAL A 383 -14.00 -1.40 11.95
CA VAL A 383 -13.56 -0.17 12.62
C VAL A 383 -12.67 -0.49 13.81
N ILE A 384 -13.05 -1.46 14.65
CA ILE A 384 -12.23 -1.90 15.80
C ILE A 384 -10.90 -2.46 15.31
N GLU A 385 -10.92 -3.32 14.28
CA GLU A 385 -9.72 -3.91 13.68
C GLU A 385 -8.79 -2.84 13.10
N ALA A 386 -9.32 -1.86 12.38
CA ALA A 386 -8.52 -0.76 11.85
C ALA A 386 -7.92 0.13 12.95
N ALA A 387 -8.65 0.36 14.05
CA ALA A 387 -8.11 1.07 15.21
C ALA A 387 -6.94 0.30 15.84
N ASN A 388 -7.06 -1.03 15.94
CA ASN A 388 -5.99 -1.91 16.45
C ASN A 388 -4.75 -1.90 15.54
N HIS A 389 -4.91 -1.65 14.24
CA HIS A 389 -3.81 -1.44 13.29
C HIS A 389 -3.35 0.03 13.15
N GLY A 390 -3.64 0.85 14.15
CA GLY A 390 -3.13 2.23 14.25
C GLY A 390 -3.78 3.23 13.31
N VAL A 391 -4.94 2.91 12.70
CA VAL A 391 -5.69 3.87 11.89
C VAL A 391 -6.40 4.86 12.82
N THR A 392 -6.13 6.16 12.65
CA THR A 392 -6.66 7.21 13.54
C THR A 392 -7.37 8.34 12.78
N GLY A 393 -8.14 9.14 13.52
CA GLY A 393 -8.83 10.33 13.02
C GLY A 393 -9.86 10.02 11.92
N LEU A 394 -9.98 10.90 10.92
CA LEU A 394 -10.95 10.74 9.83
C LEU A 394 -10.72 9.49 8.97
N ARG A 395 -9.49 8.94 8.98
CA ARG A 395 -9.15 7.70 8.28
C ARG A 395 -9.85 6.49 8.91
N LEU A 396 -10.05 6.50 10.23
CA LEU A 396 -10.73 5.43 10.96
C LEU A 396 -12.21 5.31 10.59
N ALA A 397 -12.86 6.42 10.20
CA ALA A 397 -14.22 6.37 9.68
C ALA A 397 -14.24 5.95 8.19
N ARG A 398 -13.35 6.51 7.37
CA ARG A 398 -13.41 6.35 5.91
C ARG A 398 -12.93 4.99 5.41
N ARG A 399 -11.86 4.44 5.98
CA ARG A 399 -11.22 3.23 5.43
C ARG A 399 -11.97 1.94 5.73
N PRO A 400 -12.37 1.68 6.98
CA PRO A 400 -13.16 0.49 7.29
C PRO A 400 -14.49 0.52 6.56
N LEU A 401 -15.08 1.71 6.39
CA LEU A 401 -16.27 1.88 5.56
C LEU A 401 -15.99 1.53 4.09
N GLY A 402 -14.91 2.04 3.49
CA GLY A 402 -14.53 1.69 2.12
C GLY A 402 -14.29 0.19 1.93
N ILE A 403 -13.60 -0.44 2.88
CA ILE A 403 -13.38 -1.89 2.89
C ILE A 403 -14.68 -2.66 3.10
N GLY A 404 -15.54 -2.20 4.01
CA GLY A 404 -16.84 -2.80 4.28
C GLY A 404 -17.76 -2.72 3.07
N LEU A 405 -17.77 -1.61 2.33
CA LEU A 405 -18.51 -1.46 1.08
C LEU A 405 -17.98 -2.41 0.00
N LEU A 406 -16.66 -2.55 -0.13
CA LEU A 406 -16.06 -3.51 -1.06
C LEU A 406 -16.38 -4.96 -0.66
N GLY A 407 -16.33 -5.28 0.64
CA GLY A 407 -16.73 -6.58 1.19
C GLY A 407 -18.21 -6.89 0.96
N LEU A 408 -19.10 -5.92 1.17
CA LEU A 408 -20.53 -6.03 0.86
C LEU A 408 -20.76 -6.24 -0.64
N ALA A 409 -20.02 -5.56 -1.52
CA ALA A 409 -20.10 -5.78 -2.96
C ALA A 409 -19.69 -7.22 -3.33
N HIS A 410 -18.60 -7.72 -2.74
CA HIS A 410 -18.18 -9.11 -2.91
C HIS A 410 -19.24 -10.10 -2.41
N ALA A 411 -19.77 -9.87 -1.20
CA ALA A 411 -20.82 -10.68 -0.62
C ALA A 411 -22.10 -10.66 -1.45
N PHE A 412 -22.44 -9.52 -2.06
CA PHE A 412 -23.57 -9.38 -2.97
C PHE A 412 -23.38 -10.23 -4.22
N TRP A 413 -22.23 -10.13 -4.91
CA TRP A 413 -21.97 -10.95 -6.09
C TRP A 413 -21.92 -12.45 -5.75
N VAL A 414 -21.36 -12.82 -4.60
CA VAL A 414 -21.38 -14.21 -4.12
C VAL A 414 -22.81 -14.67 -3.82
N ALA A 415 -23.62 -13.85 -3.16
CA ALA A 415 -25.03 -14.14 -2.91
C ALA A 415 -25.81 -14.32 -4.22
N LEU A 416 -25.59 -13.48 -5.23
CA LEU A 416 -26.21 -13.66 -6.55
C LEU A 416 -25.85 -15.01 -7.17
N VAL A 417 -24.55 -15.34 -7.20
CA VAL A 417 -24.07 -16.61 -7.76
C VAL A 417 -24.64 -17.79 -6.97
N GLY A 418 -24.55 -17.76 -5.65
CA GLY A 418 -24.94 -18.92 -4.85
C GLY A 418 -26.44 -19.09 -4.71
N LEU A 419 -27.22 -18.02 -4.54
CA LEU A 419 -28.70 -18.12 -4.56
C LEU A 419 -29.20 -18.62 -5.91
N ARG A 420 -28.58 -18.19 -7.03
CA ARG A 420 -29.04 -18.57 -8.38
C ARG A 420 -28.57 -19.96 -8.82
N PHE A 421 -27.34 -20.36 -8.48
CA PHE A 421 -26.72 -21.55 -9.05
C PHE A 421 -26.36 -22.63 -8.02
N LEU A 422 -26.03 -22.26 -6.77
CA LEU A 422 -25.60 -23.23 -5.76
C LEU A 422 -26.77 -23.75 -4.92
N LEU A 423 -27.64 -22.85 -4.43
CA LEU A 423 -28.74 -23.19 -3.54
C LEU A 423 -29.72 -24.22 -4.12
N PRO A 424 -30.08 -24.21 -5.43
CA PRO A 424 -30.92 -25.25 -6.02
C PRO A 424 -30.33 -26.66 -5.94
N VAL A 425 -29.00 -26.78 -5.86
CA VAL A 425 -28.34 -28.08 -5.74
C VAL A 425 -28.49 -28.66 -4.33
N PHE A 426 -28.58 -27.79 -3.32
CA PHE A 426 -28.71 -28.16 -1.90
C PHE A 426 -30.15 -28.13 -1.40
N ALA A 427 -31.09 -27.59 -2.17
CA ALA A 427 -32.50 -27.76 -1.90
C ALA A 427 -32.85 -29.23 -2.15
N GLU A 428 -32.76 -30.04 -1.09
CA GLU A 428 -33.45 -31.33 -1.08
C GLU A 428 -34.90 -31.07 -1.51
N ASN A 429 -35.39 -31.86 -2.47
CA ASN A 429 -36.82 -32.07 -2.62
C ASN A 429 -37.17 -33.16 -1.60
N PRO A 430 -37.56 -32.84 -0.35
CA PRO A 430 -38.17 -33.84 0.49
C PRO A 430 -39.50 -34.14 -0.16
N ASP A 431 -39.65 -35.37 -0.66
CA ASP A 431 -40.91 -36.00 -1.06
C ASP A 431 -42.13 -35.08 -1.00
N THR A 432 -42.41 -34.36 -2.09
CA THR A 432 -43.74 -33.81 -2.31
C THR A 432 -44.68 -35.01 -2.33
N GLN A 433 -45.38 -35.24 -1.23
CA GLN A 433 -46.62 -35.99 -1.30
C GLN A 433 -47.46 -35.35 -2.40
N PRO A 434 -48.01 -36.14 -3.34
CA PRO A 434 -48.84 -35.59 -4.41
C PRO A 434 -50.03 -34.84 -3.79
N GLY A 435 -49.96 -33.50 -3.80
CA GLY A 435 -50.98 -32.62 -3.22
C GLY A 435 -50.43 -31.51 -2.32
N GLU A 436 -49.22 -31.61 -1.78
CA GLU A 436 -48.62 -30.52 -1.00
C GLU A 436 -47.66 -29.67 -1.86
N PRO A 437 -47.83 -28.33 -1.87
CA PRO A 437 -46.90 -27.45 -2.57
C PRO A 437 -45.51 -27.58 -1.94
N ALA A 438 -44.51 -27.88 -2.77
CA ALA A 438 -43.12 -27.99 -2.33
C ALA A 438 -42.72 -26.75 -1.50
N PRO A 439 -42.12 -26.92 -0.30
CA PRO A 439 -41.76 -25.83 0.60
C PRO A 439 -40.52 -25.04 0.14
N LEU A 440 -40.37 -24.83 -1.16
CA LEU A 440 -39.31 -24.01 -1.74
C LEU A 440 -39.79 -22.56 -1.79
N SER A 441 -39.69 -21.86 -0.66
CA SER A 441 -39.87 -20.40 -0.59
C SER A 441 -38.96 -19.62 -1.54
N VAL A 442 -37.91 -20.27 -2.07
CA VAL A 442 -36.97 -19.72 -3.06
C VAL A 442 -37.42 -19.96 -4.52
N ALA A 443 -38.48 -20.76 -4.77
CA ALA A 443 -39.01 -20.98 -6.11
C ALA A 443 -39.45 -19.67 -6.79
N CYS A 444 -39.85 -18.67 -6.00
CA CYS A 444 -40.19 -17.35 -6.51
C CYS A 444 -39.01 -16.58 -7.12
N TRP A 445 -37.76 -16.97 -6.82
CA TRP A 445 -36.55 -16.49 -7.49
C TRP A 445 -36.44 -16.96 -8.95
N TYR A 446 -37.17 -18.02 -9.31
CA TYR A 446 -37.21 -18.62 -10.65
C TYR A 446 -38.52 -18.31 -11.39
N ALA A 447 -39.52 -17.74 -10.71
CA ALA A 447 -40.83 -17.44 -11.27
C ALA A 447 -40.86 -16.07 -11.97
N ASP A 448 -41.47 -16.00 -13.16
CA ASP A 448 -41.61 -14.76 -13.95
C ASP A 448 -42.42 -13.68 -13.22
N THR A 449 -43.30 -14.10 -12.31
CA THR A 449 -44.18 -13.23 -11.53
C THR A 449 -43.60 -12.82 -10.17
N GLY A 450 -42.38 -13.28 -9.83
CA GLY A 450 -41.71 -13.00 -8.56
C GLY A 450 -42.38 -13.63 -7.33
N CYS A 451 -42.05 -13.12 -6.13
CA CYS A 451 -42.58 -13.62 -4.85
C CYS A 451 -43.95 -13.00 -4.56
N GLN A 452 -45.02 -13.54 -5.15
CA GLN A 452 -46.40 -13.09 -4.91
C GLN A 452 -46.91 -13.54 -3.52
N GLY A 453 -46.43 -12.90 -2.46
CA GLY A 453 -46.98 -12.99 -1.11
C GLY A 453 -46.63 -14.25 -0.31
N GLN A 454 -45.82 -15.16 -0.85
CA GLN A 454 -45.39 -16.40 -0.16
C GLN A 454 -43.94 -16.36 0.38
N GLY A 455 -43.31 -15.19 0.44
CA GLY A 455 -41.96 -15.02 0.96
C GLY A 455 -41.44 -13.59 0.86
N LEU A 456 -40.20 -13.37 1.29
CA LEU A 456 -39.55 -12.07 1.19
C LEU A 456 -39.37 -11.61 -0.27
N PRO A 457 -39.42 -10.29 -0.55
CA PRO A 457 -39.03 -9.76 -1.84
C PRO A 457 -37.59 -10.16 -2.20
N ILE A 458 -37.34 -10.43 -3.49
CA ILE A 458 -36.03 -10.77 -4.08
C ILE A 458 -34.92 -9.86 -3.56
N LEU A 459 -35.16 -8.53 -3.54
CA LEU A 459 -34.20 -7.55 -3.04
C LEU A 459 -33.87 -7.77 -1.56
N THR A 460 -34.88 -8.01 -0.72
CA THR A 460 -34.71 -8.21 0.72
C THR A 460 -33.99 -9.53 0.99
N MET A 461 -34.33 -10.60 0.28
CA MET A 461 -33.65 -11.89 0.40
C MET A 461 -32.16 -11.77 0.04
N VAL A 462 -31.82 -11.09 -1.06
CA VAL A 462 -30.43 -10.82 -1.45
C VAL A 462 -29.73 -9.94 -0.42
N ALA A 463 -30.41 -8.92 0.11
CA ALA A 463 -29.84 -8.03 1.13
C ALA A 463 -29.50 -8.80 2.42
N VAL A 464 -30.40 -9.68 2.89
CA VAL A 464 -30.14 -10.54 4.05
C VAL A 464 -28.99 -11.50 3.77
N ALA A 465 -29.00 -12.18 2.62
CA ALA A 465 -27.93 -13.10 2.24
C ALA A 465 -26.57 -12.40 2.10
N THR A 466 -26.56 -11.19 1.52
CA THR A 466 -25.39 -10.34 1.39
C THR A 466 -24.85 -9.92 2.76
N ALA A 467 -25.71 -9.39 3.63
CA ALA A 467 -25.32 -8.92 4.96
C ALA A 467 -24.79 -10.07 5.82
N TRP A 468 -25.48 -11.20 5.83
CA TRP A 468 -25.04 -12.40 6.53
C TRP A 468 -23.69 -12.90 6.01
N SER A 469 -23.57 -13.05 4.69
CA SER A 469 -22.33 -13.53 4.06
C SER A 469 -21.15 -12.59 4.35
N PHE A 470 -21.37 -11.28 4.30
CA PHE A 470 -20.37 -10.28 4.67
C PHE A 470 -19.96 -10.40 6.14
N ALA A 471 -20.92 -10.39 7.07
CA ALA A 471 -20.61 -10.45 8.50
C ALA A 471 -19.93 -11.78 8.89
N ALA A 472 -20.44 -12.91 8.39
CA ALA A 472 -19.82 -14.21 8.58
C ALA A 472 -18.40 -14.25 8.00
N GLY A 473 -18.17 -13.65 6.82
CA GLY A 473 -16.83 -13.55 6.23
C GLY A 473 -15.86 -12.71 7.05
N VAL A 474 -16.32 -11.59 7.61
CA VAL A 474 -15.53 -10.75 8.53
C VAL A 474 -15.22 -11.50 9.83
N PHE A 475 -16.20 -12.18 10.44
CA PHE A 475 -15.98 -12.91 11.69
C PHE A 475 -15.14 -14.18 11.51
N LEU A 476 -15.24 -14.87 10.38
CA LEU A 476 -14.44 -16.05 10.09
C LEU A 476 -12.93 -15.73 10.11
N GLN A 477 -12.56 -14.52 9.71
CA GLN A 477 -11.17 -14.07 9.70
C GLN A 477 -10.58 -14.04 11.12
N ILE A 478 -11.39 -13.73 12.13
CA ILE A 478 -10.99 -13.76 13.55
C ILE A 478 -10.58 -15.16 13.99
N VAL A 479 -11.33 -16.17 13.53
CA VAL A 479 -11.16 -17.55 13.98
C VAL A 479 -9.97 -18.22 13.30
N TRP A 480 -9.66 -17.81 12.06
CA TRP A 480 -8.75 -18.57 11.20
C TRP A 480 -7.33 -18.00 11.14
N ASP A 481 -7.12 -16.70 11.38
CA ASP A 481 -5.81 -16.06 11.16
C ASP A 481 -5.62 -14.78 12.00
N ASP A 482 -4.40 -14.54 12.49
CA ASP A 482 -4.01 -13.26 13.13
C ASP A 482 -3.84 -12.11 12.11
N GLN A 483 -4.15 -12.38 10.84
CA GLN A 483 -4.01 -11.42 9.75
C GLN A 483 -5.35 -10.74 9.45
N PRO A 484 -5.31 -9.45 9.08
CA PRO A 484 -6.51 -8.70 8.89
C PRO A 484 -7.34 -9.17 7.70
N ALA A 485 -8.59 -8.73 7.71
CA ALA A 485 -9.61 -8.97 6.68
C ALA A 485 -9.16 -8.66 5.25
N THR A 486 -8.16 -7.79 5.14
CA THR A 486 -7.60 -7.22 3.93
C THR A 486 -6.39 -7.99 3.39
N ALA A 487 -5.83 -8.91 4.17
CA ALA A 487 -4.64 -9.67 3.80
C ALA A 487 -4.89 -10.57 2.57
N PRO A 488 -3.87 -10.87 1.76
CA PRO A 488 -4.01 -11.80 0.64
C PRO A 488 -4.33 -13.23 1.12
N LEU A 489 -4.98 -14.05 0.28
CA LEU A 489 -5.23 -15.46 0.58
C LEU A 489 -3.93 -16.26 0.78
N ALA A 490 -2.97 -16.09 -0.13
CA ALA A 490 -1.67 -16.75 -0.04
C ALA A 490 -0.69 -15.86 0.74
N HIS A 491 -0.32 -16.28 1.95
CA HIS A 491 0.62 -15.56 2.81
C HIS A 491 1.98 -16.26 2.94
N VAL A 492 2.07 -17.54 2.55
CA VAL A 492 3.31 -18.31 2.48
C VAL A 492 3.60 -18.60 1.01
N SER A 493 4.60 -17.94 0.42
CA SER A 493 5.20 -18.50 -0.78
C SER A 493 5.91 -19.78 -0.34
N TRP A 494 5.43 -20.94 -0.79
CA TRP A 494 6.16 -22.20 -0.68
C TRP A 494 7.42 -22.08 -1.56
N ARG A 495 8.42 -21.34 -1.09
CA ARG A 495 9.77 -21.43 -1.64
C ARG A 495 10.38 -22.63 -0.93
N ARG A 496 10.75 -23.65 -1.70
CA ARG A 496 11.80 -24.57 -1.24
C ARG A 496 13.01 -23.69 -0.97
N THR A 497 13.28 -23.42 0.31
CA THR A 497 14.62 -23.06 0.74
C THR A 497 15.48 -24.26 0.38
N GLY A 498 16.19 -24.14 -0.75
CA GLY A 498 17.24 -25.06 -1.13
C GLY A 498 18.52 -24.71 -0.40
#